data_AF-A0A831NWV3-F1
#
_entry.id   AF-A0A831NWV3-F1
#
_cell.length_a   1.000
_cell.length_b   1.000
_cell.length_c   1.000
_cell.angle_alpha   90.00
_cell.angle_beta   90.00
_cell.angle_gamma   90.00
#
_symmetry.space_group_name_H-M   'P 1'
#
loop_
_entity.id
_entity.type
_entity.pdbx_description
1 polymer ?
#
loop_
_entity_poly.entity_id
_entity_poly.type
_entity_poly.pdbx_seq_one_letter_code
_entity_poly.pdbx_strand_id
1 'polypeptide(L)' 'KRGTKVIEIAKIIHSQLYRNFKYAKVWSTRFKFNPQKVGKDFVPEDNDIVEIVS' A
#
# COMPACT_ATOMS: atom_id res chain seq x y z
N LYS A 1 4.09 -8.82 -10.62
CA LYS A 1 4.85 -7.63 -11.11
C LYS A 1 5.61 -7.05 -9.93
N ARG A 2 6.94 -6.94 -10.02
CA ARG A 2 7.73 -6.14 -9.05
C ARG A 2 7.62 -4.66 -9.44
N GLY A 3 7.66 -3.76 -8.46
CA GLY A 3 7.55 -2.31 -8.70
C GLY A 3 6.13 -1.75 -8.72
N THR A 4 5.11 -2.55 -8.40
CA THR A 4 3.71 -2.07 -8.33
C THR A 4 3.54 -1.16 -7.12
N LYS A 5 2.99 0.03 -7.31
CA LYS A 5 2.72 0.98 -6.22
C LYS A 5 1.44 0.61 -5.47
N VAL A 6 1.34 1.00 -4.19
CA VAL A 6 0.12 0.78 -3.37
C VAL A 6 -1.13 1.37 -4.01
N ILE A 7 -1.01 2.47 -4.75
CA ILE A 7 -2.14 3.08 -5.47
C ILE A 7 -2.62 2.23 -6.65
N GLU A 8 -1.72 1.52 -7.31
CA GLU A 8 -2.08 0.60 -8.39
C GLU A 8 -2.77 -0.64 -7.82
N ILE A 9 -2.34 -1.11 -6.64
CA ILE A 9 -3.03 -2.17 -5.89
C ILE A 9 -4.46 -1.74 -5.56
N ALA A 10 -4.65 -0.50 -5.06
CA ALA A 10 -5.98 0.05 -4.81
C ALA A 10 -6.87 0.00 -6.06
N LYS A 11 -6.31 0.35 -7.22
CA LYS A 11 -7.01 0.35 -8.50
C LYS A 11 -7.38 -1.06 -8.98
N ILE A 12 -6.50 -2.04 -8.76
CA ILE A 12 -6.74 -3.46 -9.11
C ILE A 12 -7.89 -4.02 -8.28
N ILE A 13 -7.96 -3.68 -6.98
CA ILE A 13 -9.03 -4.13 -6.09
C ILE A 13 -10.35 -3.46 -6.47
N HIS A 14 -10.40 -2.13 -6.49
CA HIS A 14 -11.60 -1.40 -6.90
C HIS A 14 -11.33 0.08 -7.22
N SER A 15 -12.01 0.62 -8.23
CA SER A 15 -11.85 2.03 -8.64
C SER A 15 -12.16 3.04 -7.53
N GLN A 16 -13.06 2.72 -6.61
CA GLN A 16 -13.40 3.58 -5.46
C GLN A 16 -12.23 3.69 -4.46
N LEU A 17 -11.49 2.61 -4.21
CA LEU A 17 -10.32 2.64 -3.33
C LEU A 17 -9.20 3.50 -3.93
N TYR A 18 -9.05 3.45 -5.26
CA TYR A 18 -8.12 4.33 -5.97
C TYR A 18 -8.53 5.81 -5.88
N ARG A 19 -9.81 6.12 -6.13
CA ARG A 19 -10.32 7.50 -6.13
C ARG A 19 -10.30 8.15 -4.75
N ASN A 20 -10.59 7.37 -3.71
CA ASN A 20 -10.70 7.86 -2.34
C ASN A 20 -9.42 7.63 -1.52
N PHE A 21 -8.33 7.15 -2.12
CA PHE A 21 -7.10 6.82 -1.40
C PHE A 21 -6.61 7.99 -0.53
N LYS A 22 -6.53 7.77 0.79
CA LYS A 22 -5.94 8.73 1.74
C LYS A 22 -4.49 8.38 2.03
N TYR A 23 -4.24 7.14 2.43
CA TYR A 23 -2.92 6.59 2.72
C TYR A 23 -3.00 5.07 2.79
N ALA A 24 -1.84 4.41 2.87
CA ALA A 24 -1.78 3.00 3.22
C ALA A 24 -0.98 2.80 4.51
N LYS A 25 -1.29 1.74 5.25
CA LYS A 25 -0.42 1.22 6.31
C LYS A 25 0.24 -0.04 5.79
N VAL A 26 1.54 -0.15 6.03
CA VAL A 26 2.31 -1.32 5.60
C VAL A 26 2.96 -1.96 6.81
N TRP A 27 2.80 -3.28 6.91
CA TRP A 27 3.58 -4.12 7.82
C TRP A 27 4.62 -4.84 7.00
N SER A 28 5.88 -4.65 7.37
CA SER A 28 7.01 -5.30 6.74
C SER A 28 8.05 -5.69 7.79
N THR A 29 8.69 -6.84 7.60
CA THR A 29 9.84 -7.27 8.41
C THR A 29 11.05 -6.35 8.21
N ARG A 30 11.08 -5.57 7.12
CA ARG A 30 12.14 -4.59 6.83
C ARG A 30 12.02 -3.32 7.67
N PHE A 31 10.85 -3.04 8.22
CA PHE A 31 10.64 -1.84 9.04
C PHE A 31 11.04 -2.07 10.48
N LYS A 32 11.72 -1.07 11.07
CA LYS A 32 12.06 -1.09 12.50
C LYS A 32 10.82 -1.03 13.39
N PHE A 33 9.75 -0.40 12.91
CA PHE A 33 8.48 -0.27 13.62
C PHE A 33 7.32 -0.51 12.65
N ASN A 34 6.29 -1.20 13.12
CA ASN A 34 5.12 -1.54 12.33
C ASN A 34 3.83 -1.09 13.05
N PRO A 35 2.78 -0.67 12.31
CA PRO A 35 2.80 -0.36 10.87
C PRO A 35 3.46 0.98 10.56
N GLN A 36 3.91 1.15 9.32
CA GLN A 36 4.32 2.44 8.79
C GLN A 36 3.23 3.02 7.88
N LYS A 37 2.89 4.30 8.09
CA LYS A 37 2.00 5.05 7.20
C LYS A 37 2.78 5.48 5.95
N VAL A 38 2.27 5.11 4.77
CA VAL A 38 2.91 5.37 3.49
C VAL A 38 1.97 6.07 2.51
N GLY A 39 2.56 6.80 1.57
CA GLY A 39 1.85 7.46 0.48
C GLY A 39 1.55 6.54 -0.71
N LYS A 40 0.82 7.08 -1.68
CA LYS A 40 0.38 6.39 -2.90
C LYS A 40 1.51 5.74 -3.73
N ASP A 41 2.71 6.32 -3.67
CA ASP A 41 3.88 5.92 -4.46
C ASP A 41 4.74 4.85 -3.79
N PHE A 42 4.37 4.39 -2.59
CA PHE A 42 5.09 3.31 -1.91
C PHE A 42 4.99 2.00 -2.71
N VAL A 43 6.10 1.29 -2.80
CA VAL A 43 6.21 0.01 -3.50
C VAL A 43 6.36 -1.09 -2.46
N PRO A 44 5.33 -1.91 -2.22
CA PRO A 44 5.44 -3.09 -1.37
C PRO A 44 6.33 -4.14 -2.03
N GLU A 45 7.01 -4.92 -1.19
CA GLU A 45 7.72 -6.13 -1.61
C GLU A 45 6.97 -7.39 -1.20
N ASP A 46 7.53 -8.53 -1.57
CA ASP A 46 6.96 -9.83 -1.25
C ASP A 46 6.83 -10.01 0.27
N ASN A 47 5.68 -10.56 0.70
CA ASN A 47 5.27 -10.74 2.10
C ASN A 47 4.97 -9.46 2.90
N ASP A 48 4.93 -8.28 2.27
CA ASP A 48 4.43 -7.07 2.92
C ASP A 48 2.89 -7.11 3.01
N ILE A 49 2.33 -6.75 4.16
CA ILE A 49 0.88 -6.60 4.35
C ILE A 49 0.52 -5.13 4.12
N VAL A 50 -0.47 -4.86 3.27
CA VAL A 50 -0.91 -3.50 2.92
C VAL A 50 -2.38 -3.31 3.31
N GLU A 51 -2.65 -2.37 4.21
CA GLU A 51 -4.00 -1.87 4.50
C GLU A 51 -4.20 -0.55 3.74
N ILE A 52 -5.24 -0.51 2.88
CA ILE A 52 -5.59 0.70 2.13
C ILE A 52 -6.64 1.47 2.92
N VAL A 53 -6.31 2.71 3.28
CA VAL A 53 -7.25 3.62 3.94
C VAL A 53 -7.76 4.62 2.91
N SER A 54 -9.05 4.54 2.60
CA SER A 54 -9.78 5.43 1.69
C SER A 54 -10.68 6.41 2.46
#